data_AF-A0A258XAC8-F1
#
_entry.id   AF-A0A258XAC8-F1
#
_cell.length_a   1.000
_cell.length_b   1.000
_cell.length_c   1.000
_cell.angle_alpha   90.00
_cell.angle_beta   90.00
_cell.angle_gamma   90.00
#
_symmetry.space_group_name_H-M   'P 1'
#
loop_
_entity.id
_entity.type
_entity.pdbx_description
1 polymer ?
#
loop_
_entity_poly.entity_id
_entity_poly.type
_entity_poly.pdbx_seq_one_letter_code
_entity_poly.pdbx_strand_id
1 'polypeptide(L)'
;MQFHPKYHAARNPGRAAVIMGGSGEVVTYAQLEAKSNQFAQLLRARGLQIGDTIALCLENRADFFALAWGAQRAGLVYVAVSSRLAAPEIAYIARDSGSRLLIGSAYTAPVLDEVAKLAPEVVQ
;
A
#
# COMPACT_ATOMS: atom_id res chain seq x y z
N MET A 1 -6.16 -16.70 15.36
CA MET A 1 -6.17 -16.82 13.88
C MET A 1 -4.76 -16.51 13.34
N GLN A 2 -3.97 -17.42 12.73
CA GLN A 2 -2.68 -17.06 12.09
C GLN A 2 -2.92 -16.63 10.64
N PHE A 3 -3.18 -15.35 10.40
CA PHE A 3 -3.57 -14.83 9.07
C PHE A 3 -2.48 -14.06 8.34
N HIS A 4 -1.42 -13.68 9.04
CA HIS A 4 -0.37 -12.84 8.46
C HIS A 4 0.49 -13.65 7.47
N PRO A 5 0.89 -13.08 6.30
CA PRO A 5 1.66 -13.81 5.26
C PRO A 5 2.92 -14.50 5.77
N LYS A 6 3.64 -13.93 6.76
CA LYS A 6 4.75 -14.59 7.48
C LYS A 6 4.52 -16.06 7.86
N TYR A 7 3.31 -16.44 8.30
CA TYR A 7 3.03 -17.82 8.71
C TYR A 7 2.94 -18.76 7.51
N HIS A 8 2.42 -18.28 6.38
CA HIS A 8 2.38 -19.01 5.12
C HIS A 8 3.77 -19.09 4.48
N ALA A 9 4.56 -18.01 4.55
CA ALA A 9 5.93 -17.97 4.08
C ALA A 9 6.83 -18.97 4.83
N ALA A 10 6.64 -19.11 6.16
CA ALA A 10 7.39 -20.08 6.96
C ALA A 10 7.03 -21.54 6.63
N ARG A 11 5.78 -21.82 6.25
CA ARG A 11 5.28 -23.19 6.00
C ARG A 11 5.41 -23.63 4.54
N ASN A 12 5.13 -22.72 3.61
CA ASN A 12 5.05 -22.99 2.17
C ASN A 12 5.58 -21.78 1.37
N PRO A 13 6.88 -21.45 1.47
CA PRO A 13 7.44 -20.22 0.91
C PRO A 13 7.24 -20.07 -0.60
N GLY A 14 7.33 -21.17 -1.36
CA GLY A 14 7.18 -21.18 -2.82
C GLY A 14 5.73 -21.20 -3.32
N ARG A 15 4.73 -21.30 -2.43
CA ARG A 15 3.32 -21.32 -2.86
C ARG A 15 2.90 -19.93 -3.34
N ALA A 16 2.12 -19.87 -4.42
CA ALA A 16 1.55 -18.62 -4.91
C ALA A 16 0.67 -17.95 -3.85
N ALA A 17 0.92 -16.67 -3.60
CA ALA A 17 0.14 -15.81 -2.73
C ALA A 17 -0.74 -14.85 -3.55
N VAL A 18 -0.20 -14.33 -4.65
CA VAL A 18 -0.93 -13.48 -5.62
C VAL A 18 -0.63 -14.00 -7.02
N ILE A 19 -1.68 -14.10 -7.84
CA ILE A 19 -1.57 -14.42 -9.26
C ILE A 19 -2.29 -13.30 -10.00
N MET A 20 -1.56 -12.56 -10.83
CA MET A 20 -2.12 -11.50 -11.65
C MET A 20 -2.80 -12.12 -12.87
N GLY A 21 -4.13 -12.10 -12.90
CA GLY A 21 -4.90 -12.75 -13.97
C GLY A 21 -4.58 -12.26 -15.40
N GLY A 22 -4.20 -10.99 -15.54
CA GLY A 22 -3.88 -10.40 -16.85
C GLY A 22 -2.49 -10.77 -17.38
N SER A 23 -1.45 -10.67 -16.54
CA SER A 23 -0.05 -10.91 -16.96
C SER A 23 0.43 -12.34 -16.68
N GLY A 24 -0.28 -13.10 -15.83
CA GLY A 24 0.21 -14.36 -15.28
C GLY A 24 1.32 -14.20 -14.25
N GLU A 25 1.68 -12.99 -13.85
CA GLU A 25 2.71 -12.75 -12.84
C GLU A 25 2.31 -13.40 -11.51
N VAL A 26 3.25 -14.15 -10.90
CA VAL A 26 3.04 -14.84 -9.63
C VAL A 26 3.96 -14.26 -8.58
N VAL A 27 3.36 -13.83 -7.46
CA VAL A 27 4.08 -13.51 -6.22
C VAL A 27 3.90 -14.67 -5.26
N THR A 28 5.01 -15.26 -4.85
CA THR A 28 5.04 -16.33 -3.82
C THR A 28 4.86 -15.75 -2.41
N TYR A 29 4.48 -16.59 -1.45
CA TYR A 29 4.40 -16.15 -0.05
C TYR A 29 5.73 -15.65 0.51
N ALA A 30 6.86 -16.23 0.10
CA ALA A 30 8.19 -15.73 0.49
C ALA A 30 8.45 -14.31 -0.03
N GLN A 31 8.11 -14.05 -1.30
CA GLN A 31 8.27 -12.72 -1.89
C GLN A 31 7.32 -11.69 -1.27
N LEU A 32 6.06 -12.06 -1.04
CA LEU A 32 5.07 -11.21 -0.37
C LEU A 32 5.56 -10.83 1.03
N GLU A 33 6.04 -11.81 1.79
CA GLU A 33 6.56 -11.57 3.14
C GLU A 33 7.78 -10.63 3.11
N ALA A 34 8.75 -10.90 2.26
CA ALA A 34 9.95 -10.09 2.13
C ALA A 34 9.62 -8.63 1.76
N LYS A 35 8.78 -8.42 0.73
CA LYS A 35 8.36 -7.08 0.29
C LYS A 35 7.54 -6.37 1.38
N SER A 36 6.62 -7.06 2.05
CA SER A 36 5.84 -6.48 3.15
C SER A 36 6.73 -6.02 4.31
N ASN A 37 7.77 -6.80 4.62
CA ASN A 37 8.71 -6.45 5.68
C ASN A 37 9.57 -5.25 5.29
N GLN A 38 10.08 -5.21 4.06
CA GLN A 38 10.82 -4.05 3.52
C GLN A 38 9.98 -2.77 3.57
N PHE A 39 8.73 -2.84 3.13
CA PHE A 39 7.84 -1.69 3.15
C PHE A 39 7.54 -1.20 4.57
N ALA A 40 7.33 -2.11 5.53
CA ALA A 40 7.16 -1.73 6.93
C ALA A 40 8.39 -1.02 7.51
N GLN A 41 9.60 -1.47 7.16
CA GLN A 41 10.84 -0.80 7.58
C GLN A 41 10.96 0.59 6.94
N LEU A 42 10.59 0.73 5.67
CA LEU A 42 10.55 2.02 4.98
C LEU A 42 9.59 3.00 5.66
N LEU A 43 8.38 2.56 6.03
CA LEU A 43 7.41 3.40 6.73
C LEU A 43 7.96 3.90 8.08
N ARG A 44 8.59 3.00 8.85
CA ARG A 44 9.24 3.37 10.13
C ARG A 44 10.40 4.32 9.93
N ALA A 45 11.22 4.12 8.90
CA ALA A 45 12.33 5.01 8.55
C ALA A 45 11.85 6.40 8.14
N ARG A 46 10.63 6.52 7.60
CA ARG A 46 9.95 7.81 7.35
C ARG A 46 9.31 8.44 8.60
N GLY A 47 9.52 7.84 9.77
CA GLY A 47 9.03 8.38 11.05
C GLY A 47 7.55 8.16 11.33
N LEU A 48 6.87 7.32 10.55
CA LEU A 48 5.49 6.92 10.84
C LEU A 48 5.45 6.05 12.11
N GLN A 49 4.47 6.34 12.96
CA GLN A 49 4.26 5.73 14.27
C GLN A 49 3.03 4.83 14.26
N ILE A 50 2.96 3.90 15.20
CA ILE A 50 1.80 3.02 15.39
C ILE A 50 0.53 3.87 15.52
N GLY A 51 -0.50 3.53 14.75
CA GLY A 51 -1.77 4.25 14.69
C GLY A 51 -1.85 5.33 13.61
N ASP A 52 -0.73 5.71 12.98
CA ASP A 52 -0.78 6.64 11.84
C ASP A 52 -1.53 6.00 10.65
N THR A 53 -2.18 6.86 9.87
CA THR A 53 -2.89 6.49 8.65
C THR A 53 -2.05 6.79 7.41
N ILE A 54 -2.10 5.90 6.41
CA ILE A 54 -1.60 6.14 5.05
C ILE A 54 -2.70 5.86 4.02
N ALA A 55 -2.66 6.52 2.87
CA ALA A 55 -3.56 6.24 1.75
C ALA A 55 -2.82 5.46 0.65
N LEU A 56 -3.49 4.47 0.07
CA LEU A 56 -3.02 3.71 -1.09
C LEU A 56 -3.96 3.98 -2.26
N CYS A 57 -3.52 4.78 -3.22
CA CYS A 57 -4.25 5.05 -4.46
C CYS A 57 -3.59 4.29 -5.61
N LEU A 58 -4.00 3.05 -5.82
CA LEU A 58 -3.33 2.11 -6.72
C LEU A 58 -4.35 1.34 -7.55
N GLU A 59 -4.03 1.13 -8.82
CA GLU A 59 -4.66 0.15 -9.69
C GLU A 59 -4.38 -1.29 -9.22
N ASN A 60 -5.10 -2.27 -9.77
CA ASN A 60 -4.83 -3.67 -9.50
C ASN A 60 -3.40 -4.03 -9.94
N ARG A 61 -2.52 -4.23 -8.96
CA ARG A 61 -1.09 -4.54 -9.17
C ARG A 61 -0.59 -5.58 -8.17
N ALA A 62 0.46 -6.30 -8.55
CA ALA A 62 1.05 -7.37 -7.75
C ALA A 62 1.52 -6.89 -6.36
N ASP A 63 1.99 -5.65 -6.25
CA ASP A 63 2.55 -5.11 -5.00
C ASP A 63 1.50 -4.70 -3.98
N PHE A 64 0.21 -4.57 -4.34
CA PHE A 64 -0.81 -3.99 -3.46
C PHE A 64 -0.86 -4.67 -2.10
N PHE A 65 -0.88 -6.01 -2.08
CA PHE A 65 -0.91 -6.77 -0.84
C PHE A 65 0.38 -6.63 -0.04
N ALA A 66 1.55 -6.49 -0.69
CA ALA A 66 2.79 -6.24 0.04
C ALA A 66 2.73 -4.90 0.79
N LEU A 67 2.14 -3.87 0.17
CA LEU A 67 1.96 -2.56 0.78
C LEU A 67 0.94 -2.61 1.94
N ALA A 68 -0.22 -3.24 1.73
CA ALA A 68 -1.24 -3.39 2.76
C ALA A 68 -0.73 -4.16 4.00
N TRP A 69 -0.06 -5.30 3.80
CA TRP A 69 0.52 -6.08 4.90
C TRP A 69 1.72 -5.38 5.54
N GLY A 70 2.51 -4.61 4.76
CA GLY A 70 3.61 -3.82 5.31
C GLY A 70 3.11 -2.66 6.19
N ALA A 71 2.02 -2.00 5.81
CA ALA A 71 1.35 -1.00 6.64
C ALA A 71 0.86 -1.63 7.96
N GLN A 72 0.14 -2.76 7.88
CA GLN A 72 -0.31 -3.49 9.07
C GLN A 72 0.87 -3.91 9.96
N ARG A 73 1.96 -4.42 9.38
CA ARG A 73 3.20 -4.79 10.10
C ARG A 73 3.87 -3.60 10.77
N ALA A 74 3.78 -2.41 10.18
CA ALA A 74 4.26 -1.17 10.79
C ALA A 74 3.32 -0.66 11.90
N GLY A 75 2.16 -1.30 12.11
CA GLY A 75 1.14 -0.86 13.07
C GLY A 75 0.32 0.31 12.55
N LEU A 76 0.27 0.51 11.23
CA LEU A 76 -0.43 1.60 10.57
C LEU A 76 -1.81 1.16 10.08
N VAL A 77 -2.68 2.13 9.89
CA VAL A 77 -3.96 1.98 9.19
C VAL A 77 -3.75 2.40 7.73
N TYR A 78 -4.20 1.59 6.78
CA TYR A 78 -4.21 2.01 5.38
C TYR A 78 -5.64 2.29 4.92
N VAL A 79 -5.79 3.31 4.07
CA VAL A 79 -7.03 3.67 3.38
C VAL A 79 -6.88 3.32 1.90
N ALA A 80 -7.68 2.37 1.43
CA ALA A 80 -7.72 2.05 0.01
C ALA A 80 -8.52 3.13 -0.73
N VAL A 81 -7.84 3.87 -1.61
CA VAL A 81 -8.44 4.92 -2.44
C VAL A 81 -8.53 4.40 -3.86
N SER A 82 -9.70 4.52 -4.48
CA SER A 82 -9.91 4.07 -5.86
C SER A 82 -9.05 4.88 -6.82
N SER A 83 -8.29 4.19 -7.67
CA SER A 83 -7.46 4.80 -8.73
C SER A 83 -8.27 5.44 -9.86
N ARG A 84 -9.60 5.40 -9.79
CA ARG A 84 -10.53 5.97 -10.78
C ARG A 84 -11.19 7.27 -10.32
N LEU A 85 -10.89 7.72 -9.11
CA LEU A 85 -11.40 8.96 -8.57
C LEU A 85 -10.65 10.16 -9.15
N ALA A 86 -11.33 11.30 -9.23
CA ALA A 86 -10.72 12.56 -9.60
C ALA A 86 -9.87 13.11 -8.45
N ALA A 87 -8.93 14.01 -8.76
CA ALA A 87 -8.03 14.58 -7.77
C ALA A 87 -8.73 15.22 -6.55
N PRO A 88 -9.84 15.97 -6.69
CA PRO A 88 -10.55 16.53 -5.52
C PRO A 88 -11.11 15.47 -4.57
N GLU A 89 -11.55 14.32 -5.10
CA GLU A 89 -12.11 13.22 -4.32
C GLU A 89 -11.01 12.45 -3.57
N ILE A 90 -9.88 12.20 -4.25
CA ILE A 90 -8.69 11.60 -3.63
C ILE A 90 -8.16 12.50 -2.51
N ALA A 91 -8.03 13.81 -2.79
CA ALA A 91 -7.57 14.80 -1.82
C ALA A 91 -8.52 14.93 -0.62
N TYR A 92 -9.83 14.82 -0.85
CA TYR A 92 -10.82 14.78 0.22
C TYR A 92 -10.60 13.56 1.13
N ILE A 93 -10.56 12.34 0.57
CA ILE A 93 -10.40 11.11 1.34
C ILE A 93 -9.07 11.08 2.10
N ALA A 94 -7.98 11.50 1.46
CA ALA A 94 -6.66 11.52 2.08
C ALA A 94 -6.63 12.46 3.31
N ARG A 95 -7.25 13.64 3.22
CA ARG A 95 -7.32 14.59 4.34
C ARG A 95 -8.27 14.14 5.42
N ASP A 96 -9.47 13.72 5.06
CA ASP A 96 -10.52 13.30 6.00
C ASP A 96 -10.06 12.09 6.85
N SER A 97 -9.32 11.17 6.23
CA SER A 97 -8.72 10.03 6.93
C SER A 97 -7.50 10.37 7.80
N GLY A 98 -6.99 11.60 7.75
CA GLY A 98 -5.75 11.99 8.42
C GLY A 98 -4.51 11.27 7.86
N SER A 99 -4.54 10.88 6.58
CA SER A 99 -3.41 10.17 5.97
C SER A 99 -2.17 11.04 5.93
N ARG A 100 -1.08 10.56 6.53
CA ARG A 100 0.22 11.25 6.57
C ARG A 100 1.04 11.05 5.30
N LEU A 101 0.71 10.01 4.52
CA LEU A 101 1.39 9.63 3.29
C LEU A 101 0.36 9.07 2.30
N LEU A 102 0.43 9.48 1.04
CA LEU A 102 -0.38 9.01 -0.07
C LEU A 102 0.50 8.30 -1.10
N ILE A 103 0.31 7.00 -1.26
CA ILE A 103 1.14 6.17 -2.14
C ILE A 103 0.39 5.90 -3.44
N GLY A 104 1.05 6.20 -4.55
CA GLY A 104 0.58 5.93 -5.89
C GLY A 104 1.47 4.99 -6.70
N SER A 105 1.09 4.84 -7.96
CA SER A 105 1.86 4.16 -8.99
C SER A 105 2.18 5.12 -10.15
N ALA A 106 2.94 4.65 -11.12
CA ALA A 106 3.11 5.37 -12.39
C ALA A 106 1.77 5.60 -13.12
N TYR A 107 0.77 4.74 -12.92
CA TYR A 107 -0.56 4.89 -13.51
C TYR A 107 -1.35 6.03 -12.85
N THR A 108 -1.28 6.16 -11.52
CA THR A 108 -1.97 7.23 -10.80
C THR A 108 -1.17 8.53 -10.71
N ALA A 109 0.11 8.55 -11.09
CA ALA A 109 0.97 9.72 -10.99
C ALA A 109 0.33 11.01 -11.57
N PRO A 110 -0.29 11.00 -12.78
CA PRO A 110 -0.88 12.23 -13.33
C PRO A 110 -1.98 12.83 -12.44
N VAL A 111 -2.85 12.00 -11.86
CA VAL A 111 -3.90 12.50 -10.95
C VAL A 111 -3.34 12.89 -9.60
N LEU A 112 -2.27 12.22 -9.13
CA LEU A 112 -1.63 12.56 -7.87
C LEU A 112 -0.82 13.88 -7.93
N ASP A 113 -0.29 14.24 -9.10
CA ASP A 113 0.29 15.58 -9.34
C ASP A 113 -0.75 16.70 -9.13
N GLU A 114 -2.02 16.45 -9.45
CA GLU A 114 -3.11 17.37 -9.16
C GLU A 114 -3.49 17.35 -7.67
N VAL A 115 -3.51 16.17 -7.04
CA VAL A 115 -3.73 16.05 -5.59
C VAL A 115 -2.67 16.82 -4.80
N ALA A 116 -1.41 16.80 -5.23
CA ALA A 116 -0.32 17.53 -4.58
C ALA A 116 -0.56 19.06 -4.55
N LYS A 117 -1.29 19.59 -5.54
CA LYS A 117 -1.69 21.00 -5.59
C LYS A 117 -2.89 21.29 -4.69
N LEU A 118 -3.80 20.33 -4.54
CA LEU A 118 -5.04 20.47 -3.76
C LEU A 118 -4.89 20.17 -2.26
N ALA A 119 -3.94 19.31 -1.91
CA ALA A 119 -3.64 18.88 -0.53
C ALA A 119 -2.11 18.78 -0.33
N PRO A 120 -1.36 19.90 -0.41
CA PRO A 120 0.10 19.90 -0.30
C PRO A 120 0.63 19.41 1.06
N GLU A 121 -0.21 19.38 2.09
CA GLU A 121 0.09 18.83 3.41
C GLU A 121 0.16 17.30 3.44
N VAL A 122 -0.44 16.61 2.46
CA VAL A 122 -0.39 15.15 2.33
C VAL A 122 0.85 14.78 1.51
N VAL A 123 1.86 14.21 2.16
CA VAL A 123 3.10 13.77 1.51
C VAL A 123 2.80 12.65 0.52
N GLN A 124 3.47 12.64 -0.64
CA GLN A 124 3.39 11.59 -1.66
C GLN A 124 4.72 10.83 -1.80
#